data_AF-A0A7C0WN18-F1
#
_entry.id   AF-A0A7C0WN18-F1
#
_cell.length_a   1.000
_cell.length_b   1.000
_cell.length_c   1.000
_cell.angle_alpha   90.00
_cell.angle_beta   90.00
_cell.angle_gamma   90.00
#
_symmetry.space_group_name_H-M   'P 1'
#
loop_
_entity.id
_entity.type
_entity.pdbx_description
1 polymer ?
#
loop_
_entity_poly.entity_id
_entity_poly.type
_entity_poly.pdbx_seq_one_letter_code
_entity_poly.pdbx_strand_id
1 'polypeptide(L)'
;MLDIETKHKQCTICKHEYTSIHTEVIAGVKIYVCDTCLEAAKHNFIWVCMNCGKVYLRPKKLVIERLKDVELKRAYLMCEDMQIIQGIDICVECDPKGIMNYMDVQKMATC
;
A
#
# COMPACT_ATOMS: atom_id res chain seq x y z
N MET A 1 -17.82 -20.85 27.46
CA MET A 1 -16.74 -19.85 27.43
C MET A 1 -16.18 -19.89 26.03
N LEU A 2 -16.43 -18.84 25.23
CA LEU A 2 -15.84 -18.74 23.89
C LEU A 2 -14.40 -18.28 24.10
N ASP A 3 -13.44 -19.19 23.94
CA ASP A 3 -12.03 -18.85 23.84
C ASP A 3 -11.83 -18.02 22.57
N ILE A 4 -11.97 -16.71 22.70
CA ILE A 4 -11.51 -15.77 21.69
C ILE A 4 -9.99 -15.74 21.83
N GLU A 5 -9.32 -16.71 21.21
CA GLU A 5 -7.89 -16.60 20.93
C GLU A 5 -7.69 -15.37 20.05
N THR A 6 -7.48 -14.22 20.68
CA THR A 6 -7.02 -13.00 20.02
C THR A 6 -5.57 -13.25 19.63
N LYS A 7 -5.37 -13.98 18.53
CA LYS A 7 -4.06 -14.33 18.01
C LYS A 7 -3.39 -13.06 17.49
N HIS A 8 -2.61 -12.44 18.35
CA HIS A 8 -1.79 -11.30 17.99
C HIS A 8 -0.74 -11.77 16.98
N LYS A 9 -0.59 -11.01 15.90
CA LYS A 9 0.39 -11.27 14.84
C LYS A 9 1.25 -10.03 14.65
N GLN A 10 2.47 -10.23 14.19
CA GLN A 10 3.39 -9.14 13.95
C GLN A 10 2.84 -8.21 12.86
N CYS A 11 2.88 -6.91 13.12
CA CYS A 11 2.47 -5.88 12.18
C CYS A 11 3.25 -6.04 10.87
N THR A 12 2.53 -6.15 9.77
CA THR A 12 3.10 -6.41 8.44
C THR A 12 3.87 -5.20 7.92
N ILE A 13 3.48 -4.00 8.35
CA ILE A 13 4.08 -2.73 7.91
C ILE A 13 5.38 -2.44 8.63
N CYS A 14 5.35 -2.27 9.96
CA CYS A 14 6.54 -1.89 10.72
C CYS A 14 7.39 -3.09 11.15
N LYS A 15 6.83 -4.30 11.28
CA LYS A 15 7.47 -5.48 11.89
C LYS A 15 7.93 -5.30 13.36
N HIS A 16 7.57 -4.22 14.03
CA HIS A 16 8.01 -3.96 15.41
C HIS A 16 6.97 -4.37 16.46
N GLU A 17 5.68 -4.24 16.15
CA GLU A 17 4.59 -4.47 17.11
C GLU A 17 3.77 -5.71 16.78
N TYR A 18 3.10 -6.27 17.78
CA TYR A 18 2.10 -7.32 17.61
C TYR A 18 0.71 -6.74 17.77
N THR A 19 -0.21 -7.14 16.89
CA THR A 19 -1.56 -6.57 16.79
C THR A 19 -2.57 -7.66 16.44
N SER A 20 -3.81 -7.49 16.89
CA SER A 20 -4.97 -8.29 16.46
C SER A 20 -5.73 -7.64 15.30
N ILE A 21 -5.45 -6.36 15.02
CA ILE A 21 -6.11 -5.61 13.95
C ILE A 21 -5.57 -6.09 12.60
N HIS A 22 -6.49 -6.33 11.67
CA HIS A 22 -6.16 -6.79 10.33
C HIS A 22 -6.97 -6.03 9.28
N THR A 23 -6.42 -5.96 8.07
CA THR A 23 -7.08 -5.43 6.88
C THR A 23 -6.75 -6.29 5.67
N GLU A 24 -7.57 -6.20 4.63
CA GLU A 24 -7.31 -6.85 3.35
C GLU A 24 -6.56 -5.90 2.43
N VAL A 25 -5.43 -6.37 1.89
CA VAL A 25 -4.62 -5.60 0.93
C VAL A 25 -4.95 -5.93 -0.52
N ILE A 26 -5.47 -7.13 -0.73
CA ILE A 26 -6.17 -7.62 -1.92
C ILE A 26 -7.26 -8.58 -1.40
N ALA A 27 -8.29 -8.84 -2.21
CA ALA A 27 -9.43 -9.66 -1.80
C ALA A 27 -8.98 -11.00 -1.22
N GLY A 28 -9.38 -11.28 0.02
CA GLY A 28 -9.05 -12.53 0.72
C GLY A 28 -7.63 -12.62 1.29
N VAL A 29 -6.75 -11.64 1.06
CA VAL A 29 -5.41 -11.61 1.66
C VAL A 29 -5.34 -10.58 2.77
N LYS A 30 -5.37 -11.10 4.00
CA LYS A 30 -5.32 -10.32 5.23
C LYS A 30 -3.88 -10.08 5.68
N ILE A 31 -3.60 -8.85 6.07
CA ILE A 31 -2.39 -8.47 6.79
C ILE A 31 -2.75 -7.91 8.16
N TYR A 32 -1.82 -8.00 9.11
CA TYR A 32 -1.97 -7.44 10.44
C TYR A 32 -1.30 -6.08 10.52
N VAL A 33 -1.96 -5.09 11.11
CA VAL A 33 -1.50 -3.70 11.11
C VAL A 33 -1.70 -3.10 12.50
N CYS A 34 -0.66 -2.49 13.07
CA CYS A 34 -0.78 -1.82 14.37
C CYS A 34 -1.39 -0.41 14.22
N ASP A 35 -1.89 0.16 15.32
CA ASP A 35 -2.54 1.47 15.33
C ASP A 35 -1.65 2.58 14.76
N THR A 36 -0.35 2.57 15.08
CA THR A 36 0.60 3.56 14.53
C THR A 36 0.69 3.50 13.01
N CYS A 37 0.65 2.29 12.43
CA CYS A 37 0.69 2.12 10.97
C CYS A 37 -0.65 2.46 10.32
N LEU A 38 -1.77 2.23 11.00
CA LEU A 38 -3.09 2.69 10.55
C LEU A 38 -3.17 4.22 10.56
N GLU A 39 -2.64 4.87 11.60
CA GLU A 39 -2.59 6.33 11.66
C GLU A 39 -1.70 6.89 10.54
N ALA A 40 -0.54 6.26 10.29
CA ALA A 40 0.32 6.62 9.17
C ALA A 40 -0.39 6.52 7.80
N ALA A 41 -1.31 5.56 7.62
CA ALA A 41 -2.08 5.39 6.38
C ALA A 41 -3.08 6.52 6.10
N LYS A 42 -3.39 7.38 7.09
CA LYS A 42 -4.19 8.59 6.84
C LYS A 42 -3.45 9.59 5.96
N HIS A 43 -2.13 9.69 6.13
CA HIS A 43 -1.31 10.69 5.44
C HIS A 43 -0.41 10.09 4.36
N ASN A 44 -0.31 8.75 4.29
CA ASN A 44 0.54 8.05 3.35
C ASN A 44 -0.26 7.02 2.54
N PHE A 45 0.09 6.87 1.27
CA PHE A 45 -0.16 5.62 0.56
C PHE A 45 0.83 4.58 1.08
N ILE A 46 0.30 3.43 1.46
CA ILE A 46 1.10 2.28 1.89
C ILE A 46 0.87 1.14 0.91
N TRP A 47 1.93 0.73 0.22
CA TRP A 47 1.91 -0.42 -0.67
C TRP A 47 2.72 -1.57 -0.10
N VAL A 48 2.16 -2.78 -0.16
CA VAL A 48 2.80 -4.01 0.28
C VAL A 48 3.02 -4.91 -0.92
N CYS A 49 4.28 -5.27 -1.20
CA CYS A 49 4.59 -6.22 -2.26
C CYS A 49 4.10 -7.61 -1.87
N MET A 50 3.24 -8.21 -2.70
CA MET A 50 2.70 -9.55 -2.45
C MET A 50 3.73 -10.66 -2.67
N ASN A 51 4.81 -10.39 -3.41
CA ASN A 51 5.89 -11.35 -3.64
C ASN A 51 6.92 -11.39 -2.50
N CYS A 52 7.44 -10.24 -2.05
CA CYS A 52 8.51 -10.18 -1.03
C CYS A 52 8.08 -9.58 0.32
N GLY A 53 6.85 -9.11 0.45
CA GLY A 53 6.34 -8.47 1.67
C GLY A 53 6.92 -7.10 1.97
N LYS A 54 7.71 -6.52 1.05
CA LYS A 54 8.31 -5.19 1.23
C LYS A 54 7.25 -4.10 1.20
N VAL A 55 7.46 -3.07 2.01
CA VAL A 55 6.48 -2.02 2.25
C VAL A 55 7.03 -0.69 1.75
N TYR A 56 6.20 0.04 1.00
CA TYR A 56 6.53 1.36 0.47
C TYR A 56 5.56 2.38 1.06
N LEU A 57 6.11 3.40 1.73
CA LEU A 57 5.35 4.52 2.27
C LEU A 57 5.63 5.77 1.44
N ARG A 58 4.56 6.42 0.98
CA ARG A 58 4.65 7.69 0.25
C ARG A 58 3.59 8.68 0.75
N PRO A 59 3.97 9.92 1.09
CA PRO A 59 3.01 10.94 1.49
C PRO A 59 1.97 11.18 0.40
N LYS A 60 0.68 11.18 0.75
CA LYS A 60 -0.40 11.35 -0.22
C LYS A 60 -0.29 12.65 -1.00
N LYS A 61 -0.03 13.76 -0.29
CA LYS A 61 0.18 15.08 -0.89
C LYS A 61 1.21 15.07 -2.01
N LEU A 62 2.38 14.46 -1.74
CA LEU A 62 3.48 14.39 -2.72
C LEU A 62 3.11 13.54 -3.94
N VAL A 63 2.35 12.46 -3.77
CA VAL A 63 1.90 11.64 -4.90
C VAL A 63 0.87 12.41 -5.72
N ILE A 64 -0.14 13.00 -5.08
CA ILE A 64 -1.24 13.75 -5.72
C ILE A 64 -0.71 14.98 -6.48
N GLU A 65 0.26 15.70 -5.93
CA GLU A 65 0.89 16.85 -6.58
C GLU A 65 1.63 16.48 -7.87
N ARG A 66 2.19 15.26 -7.94
CA ARG A 66 2.95 14.77 -9.10
C ARG A 66 2.10 14.12 -10.19
N LEU A 67 0.82 13.88 -9.92
CA LEU A 67 -0.10 13.31 -10.91
C LEU A 67 -0.39 14.33 -12.01
N LYS A 68 -0.12 13.92 -13.25
CA LYS A 68 -0.45 14.70 -14.46
C LYS A 68 -1.88 14.45 -14.95
N ASP A 69 -2.39 13.24 -14.69
CA ASP A 69 -3.75 12.86 -15.04
C ASP A 69 -4.76 13.52 -14.08
N VAL A 70 -5.65 14.34 -14.63
CA VAL A 70 -6.59 15.16 -13.86
C VAL A 70 -7.69 14.30 -13.20
N GLU A 71 -8.19 13.28 -13.90
CA GLU A 71 -9.23 12.40 -13.37
C GLU A 71 -8.67 11.52 -12.25
N LEU A 72 -7.47 10.98 -12.45
CA LEU A 72 -6.77 10.21 -11.43
C LEU A 72 -6.47 11.08 -10.20
N LYS A 73 -5.99 12.31 -10.41
CA LYS A 73 -5.76 13.27 -9.31
C LYS A 73 -7.04 13.55 -8.53
N ARG A 74 -8.17 13.74 -9.22
CA ARG A 74 -9.48 13.96 -8.60
C ARG A 74 -9.92 12.75 -7.78
N ALA A 75 -9.78 11.54 -8.31
CA ALA A 75 -10.08 10.31 -7.58
C ALA A 75 -9.24 10.19 -6.30
N TYR A 76 -7.94 10.49 -6.37
CA TYR A 76 -7.09 10.45 -5.17
C TYR A 76 -7.43 11.53 -4.14
N LEU A 77 -7.84 12.74 -4.56
CA LEU A 77 -8.33 13.78 -3.65
C LEU A 77 -9.60 13.33 -2.90
N MET A 78 -10.51 12.62 -3.57
CA MET A 78 -11.70 12.05 -2.92
C MET A 78 -11.38 10.98 -1.89
N CYS A 79 -10.17 10.42 -1.93
CA CYS A 79 -9.69 9.39 -1.01
C CYS A 79 -8.63 9.92 -0.02
N GLU A 80 -8.42 11.24 0.06
CA GLU A 80 -7.35 11.82 0.89
C GLU A 80 -7.51 11.44 2.37
N ASP A 81 -8.74 11.36 2.87
CA ASP A 81 -9.03 11.01 4.26
C ASP A 81 -9.11 9.50 4.53
N MET A 82 -9.06 8.66 3.49
CA MET A 82 -9.19 7.20 3.63
C MET A 82 -7.87 6.53 4.03
N GLN A 83 -7.89 5.60 4.98
CA GLN A 83 -6.70 4.79 5.32
C GLN A 83 -6.47 3.71 4.26
N ILE A 84 -5.72 4.06 3.20
CA ILE A 84 -5.47 3.16 2.07
C ILE A 84 -4.17 2.40 2.28
N ILE A 85 -4.30 1.09 2.47
CA ILE A 85 -3.20 0.13 2.44
C ILE A 85 -3.51 -0.88 1.33
N GLN A 86 -2.62 -1.01 0.37
CA GLN A 86 -2.86 -1.81 -0.84
C GLN A 86 -1.75 -2.83 -1.07
N GLY A 87 -2.13 -3.98 -1.59
CA GLY A 87 -1.20 -4.96 -2.14
C GLY A 87 -0.80 -4.56 -3.55
N ILE A 88 0.48 -4.68 -3.89
CA ILE A 88 0.96 -4.63 -5.27
C ILE A 88 1.51 -6.00 -5.62
N ASP A 89 1.20 -6.50 -6.82
CA ASP A 89 1.58 -7.85 -7.23
C ASP A 89 3.09 -8.07 -7.11
N ILE A 90 3.86 -7.12 -7.64
CA ILE A 90 5.32 -7.17 -7.66
C ILE A 90 5.91 -5.77 -7.50
N CYS A 91 6.98 -5.66 -6.72
CA CYS A 91 7.71 -4.40 -6.57
C CYS A 91 8.95 -4.35 -7.48
N VAL A 92 9.51 -3.14 -7.62
CA VAL A 92 10.72 -2.88 -8.42
C VAL A 92 11.94 -3.71 -8.00
N GLU A 93 12.01 -4.17 -6.76
CA GLU A 93 13.10 -5.04 -6.31
C GLU A 93 12.89 -6.50 -6.71
N CYS A 94 11.64 -6.93 -6.83
CA CYS A 94 11.31 -8.28 -7.28
C CYS A 94 11.41 -8.40 -8.79
N ASP A 95 11.02 -7.36 -9.53
CA ASP A 95 11.14 -7.31 -10.98
C ASP A 95 11.56 -5.93 -11.50
N PRO A 96 12.86 -5.61 -11.40
CA PRO A 96 13.37 -4.34 -11.89
C PRO A 96 13.22 -4.20 -13.41
N LYS A 97 13.34 -5.31 -14.16
CA LYS A 97 13.28 -5.31 -15.63
C LYS A 97 11.87 -5.05 -16.13
N GLY A 98 10.86 -5.72 -15.56
CA GLY A 98 9.46 -5.52 -15.93
C GLY A 98 8.99 -4.08 -15.65
N ILE A 99 9.42 -3.49 -14.54
CA ILE A 99 9.11 -2.09 -14.25
C ILE A 99 9.76 -1.13 -15.25
N MET A 100 11.03 -1.33 -15.63
CA MET A 100 11.65 -0.50 -16.66
C MET A 100 10.92 -0.61 -18.00
N ASN A 101 10.58 -1.83 -18.42
CA ASN A 101 9.83 -2.06 -19.66
C ASN A 101 8.48 -1.32 -19.66
N TYR A 102 7.73 -1.37 -18.54
CA TYR A 102 6.47 -0.65 -18.39
C TYR A 102 6.66 0.88 -18.50
N MET A 103 7.71 1.42 -17.86
CA MET A 103 8.01 2.85 -17.91
C MET A 103 8.38 3.32 -19.32
N ASP A 104 9.06 2.49 -20.10
CA ASP A 104 9.44 2.84 -21.48
C ASP A 104 8.24 2.75 -22.43
N VAL A 105 7.34 1.78 -22.26
CA VAL A 105 6.06 1.72 -22.99
C VAL A 105 5.21 2.97 -22.73
N GLN A 106 5.15 3.45 -21.48
CA GLN A 106 4.43 4.68 -21.14
C GLN A 106 5.00 5.93 -21.82
N LYS A 107 6.34 6.04 -21.92
CA LYS A 107 6.99 7.16 -22.64
C LYS A 107 6.68 7.13 -24.13
N MET A 108 6.66 5.95 -24.75
CA MET A 108 6.36 5.81 -26.18
C MET A 108 4.89 6.10 -26.49
N ALA A 109 3.97 5.83 -25.57
CA ALA A 109 2.54 6.12 -25.72
C ALA A 109 2.21 7.63 -25.61
N THR A 110 3.16 8.48 -25.25
CA THR A 110 2.98 9.94 -25.16
C THR A 110 3.60 10.73 -26.32
N CYS A 111 4.12 10.05 -27.34
CA CYS A 111 4.67 10.67 -28.57
C CYS A 111 3.64 10.74 -29.70
#